data_AF-A0A1H9X7K0-F1
#
_entry.id   AF-A0A1H9X7K0-F1
#
_cell.length_a   1.000
_cell.length_b   1.000
_cell.length_c   1.000
_cell.angle_alpha   90.00
_cell.angle_beta   90.00
_cell.angle_gamma   90.00
#
_symmetry.space_group_name_H-M   'P 1'
#
loop_
_entity.id
_entity.type
_entity.pdbx_description
1 polymer ?
#
loop_
_entity_poly.entity_id
_entity_poly.type
_entity_poly.pdbx_seq_one_letter_code
_entity_poly.pdbx_strand_id
1 'polypeptide(L)'
;MKSYLPTPRVALTAVGILAGLGIVGGIAGGIVISLGGMNVSARPQHNALVTEMLHYTFKRSVAARSGDIAVPEDLHTEGRVKLGAQHYANVCSKCHGGPGLGQNPVALSMRPRPQHLPSVVDQFDDDELYYILWNGVKFSAMPSWPTDERDDAGIWATVAFLRAMPEMSAEQYSEMVAPTRQQIEDTPVLPYGEIGELAEVSMEPKAPPLDEYLYASPATGWPDLGMDGLPVTRCAACHGTDGAGDATNGEAPNLTTLEPDYIAHTLQEYATGKKPSAIMQTVAANLSNSQIDRLATYYDLLPDVGSGATLSQDASVEAGRVIALNGKEGAVPSCLTCHDGGETEGSIFVPHLAGQSPVYIKRKLDAYAVAESDGQIGYHPMPFVASNLDAVDRTNLAAYFGSLEPGEEPARPEREVDLANAENLVETVCVECHEEGGLGTNSGEFPNLTVHTPAYIEQQLWAFRAQERMNDRMFQTATRLEAQDIADLAAYFGNRPAQDSRMPEGYDPQSEGVSRGAEIAQNGVPDAGVPACLSCHGEATTADMPIFARLHGQNPVYLEHRLETFAQTENDELYALNPMGEISKALSQEQRADVAAWFAAQDALSKTAAD
;
A
#
# COMPACT_ATOMS: atom_id res chain seq x y z
N MET A 1 -44.00 64.13 -8.13
CA MET A 1 -43.65 62.88 -8.85
C MET A 1 -44.93 62.08 -9.09
N LYS A 2 -45.14 61.49 -10.27
CA LYS A 2 -46.25 60.55 -10.51
C LYS A 2 -45.79 59.13 -10.17
N SER A 3 -46.52 58.44 -9.29
CA SER A 3 -46.28 57.05 -8.95
C SER A 3 -46.65 56.12 -10.11
N TYR A 4 -45.65 55.47 -10.70
CA TYR A 4 -45.84 54.41 -11.68
C TYR A 4 -46.17 53.09 -10.95
N LEU A 5 -47.45 52.88 -10.62
CA LEU A 5 -47.94 51.57 -10.20
C LEU A 5 -48.48 50.82 -11.43
N PRO A 6 -48.04 49.58 -11.70
CA PRO A 6 -48.51 48.81 -12.85
C PRO A 6 -49.99 48.48 -12.73
N THR A 7 -50.72 48.50 -13.86
CA THR A 7 -52.14 48.17 -13.87
C THR A 7 -52.37 46.67 -13.62
N PRO A 8 -53.50 46.27 -12.98
CA PRO A 8 -53.70 44.89 -12.54
C PRO A 8 -53.65 43.83 -13.66
N ARG A 9 -53.93 44.23 -14.91
CA ARG A 9 -53.78 43.35 -16.08
C ARG A 9 -52.32 42.99 -16.37
N VAL A 10 -51.37 43.90 -16.15
CA VAL A 10 -49.93 43.66 -16.36
C VAL A 10 -49.38 42.75 -15.26
N ALA A 11 -49.86 42.91 -14.02
CA ALA A 11 -49.51 42.01 -12.93
C ALA A 11 -50.02 40.58 -13.17
N LEU A 12 -51.28 40.43 -13.62
CA LEU A 12 -51.87 39.11 -13.94
C LEU A 12 -51.17 38.40 -15.10
N THR A 13 -50.80 39.11 -16.17
CA THR A 13 -50.03 38.47 -17.27
C THR A 13 -48.59 38.13 -16.84
N ALA A 14 -47.93 38.95 -16.04
CA ALA A 14 -46.61 38.61 -15.49
C ALA A 14 -46.66 37.35 -14.61
N VAL A 15 -47.65 37.23 -13.72
CA VAL A 15 -47.86 36.03 -12.89
C VAL A 15 -48.17 34.80 -13.76
N GLY A 16 -49.00 34.92 -14.79
CA GLY A 16 -49.29 33.82 -15.72
C GLY A 16 -48.06 33.33 -16.49
N ILE A 17 -47.21 34.26 -16.95
CA ILE A 17 -45.95 33.93 -17.64
C ILE A 17 -44.97 33.24 -16.67
N LEU A 18 -44.82 33.75 -15.44
CA LEU A 18 -43.96 33.14 -14.43
C LEU A 18 -44.43 31.73 -14.04
N ALA A 19 -45.75 31.51 -13.89
CA ALA A 19 -46.32 30.19 -13.63
C ALA A 19 -46.09 29.22 -14.80
N GLY A 20 -46.27 29.68 -16.04
CA GLY A 20 -45.99 28.87 -17.24
C GLY A 20 -44.53 28.47 -17.37
N LEU A 21 -43.60 29.42 -17.14
CA LEU A 21 -42.16 29.15 -17.12
C LEU A 21 -41.76 28.19 -16.00
N GLY A 22 -42.37 28.30 -14.81
CA GLY A 22 -42.17 27.37 -13.70
C GLY A 22 -42.60 25.94 -14.02
N ILE A 23 -43.74 25.77 -14.68
CA ILE A 23 -44.22 24.44 -15.12
C ILE A 23 -43.30 23.85 -16.19
N VAL A 24 -42.90 24.63 -17.19
CA VAL A 24 -41.96 24.19 -18.25
C VAL A 24 -40.60 23.81 -17.65
N GLY A 25 -40.08 24.62 -16.72
CA GLY A 25 -38.83 24.33 -16.00
C GLY A 25 -38.92 23.06 -15.15
N GLY A 26 -40.04 22.86 -14.45
CA GLY A 26 -40.29 21.64 -13.66
C GLY A 26 -40.36 20.37 -14.53
N ILE A 27 -41.04 20.43 -15.67
CA ILE A 27 -41.10 19.32 -16.63
C ILE A 27 -39.72 19.03 -17.23
N ALA A 28 -38.98 20.07 -17.65
CA ALA A 28 -37.64 19.92 -18.20
C ALA A 28 -36.66 19.32 -17.16
N GLY A 29 -36.71 19.79 -15.91
CA GLY A 29 -35.93 19.23 -14.81
C GLY A 29 -36.28 17.76 -14.53
N GLY A 30 -37.58 17.43 -14.49
CA GLY A 30 -38.05 16.06 -14.36
C GLY A 30 -37.52 15.13 -15.47
N ILE A 31 -37.52 15.59 -16.72
CA ILE A 31 -36.97 14.85 -17.86
C ILE A 31 -35.45 14.64 -17.71
N VAL A 32 -34.68 15.67 -17.34
CA VAL A 32 -33.22 15.56 -17.11
C VAL A 32 -32.91 14.54 -16.00
N ILE A 33 -33.67 14.54 -14.91
CA ILE A 33 -33.54 13.55 -13.82
C ILE A 33 -33.88 12.15 -14.33
N SER A 34 -35.04 11.97 -14.99
CA SER A 34 -35.50 10.65 -15.47
C SER A 34 -34.60 10.03 -16.53
N LEU A 35 -33.85 10.84 -17.28
CA LEU A 35 -32.88 10.38 -18.28
C LEU A 35 -31.45 10.22 -17.73
N GLY A 36 -31.25 10.35 -16.42
CA GLY A 36 -29.92 10.20 -15.80
C GLY A 36 -28.94 11.33 -16.15
N GLY A 37 -29.42 12.47 -16.64
CA GLY A 37 -28.58 13.62 -17.03
C GLY A 37 -27.93 14.37 -15.87
N MET A 38 -28.23 14.00 -14.61
CA MET A 38 -27.54 14.50 -13.43
C MET A 38 -26.49 13.50 -12.96
N ASN A 39 -25.22 13.92 -12.97
CA ASN A 39 -24.16 13.15 -12.32
C ASN A 39 -24.29 13.26 -10.79
N VAL A 40 -24.54 12.14 -10.13
CA VAL A 40 -24.66 12.04 -8.66
C VAL A 40 -23.35 11.65 -7.96
N SER A 41 -22.24 11.54 -8.70
CA SER A 41 -20.92 11.22 -8.14
C SER A 41 -20.40 12.36 -7.27
N ALA A 42 -19.94 12.03 -6.06
CA ALA A 42 -19.28 12.97 -5.15
C ALA A 42 -17.78 13.17 -5.46
N ARG A 43 -17.23 12.53 -6.50
CA ARG A 43 -15.84 12.75 -6.95
C ARG A 43 -15.62 14.16 -7.52
N PRO A 44 -16.36 14.62 -8.56
CA PRO A 44 -16.27 15.99 -9.03
C PRO A 44 -16.78 16.98 -7.97
N GLN A 45 -16.12 18.13 -7.85
CA GLN A 45 -16.63 19.23 -7.02
C GLN A 45 -17.85 19.89 -7.67
N HIS A 46 -18.70 20.50 -6.85
CA HIS A 46 -19.67 21.47 -7.33
C HIS A 46 -18.97 22.60 -8.09
N ASN A 47 -19.54 23.04 -9.20
CA ASN A 47 -19.05 24.24 -9.90
C ASN A 47 -19.23 25.48 -9.01
N ALA A 48 -18.46 26.54 -9.29
CA ALA A 48 -18.42 27.75 -8.48
C ALA A 48 -19.81 28.37 -8.21
N LEU A 49 -20.71 28.36 -9.20
CA LEU A 49 -22.08 28.89 -9.05
C LEU A 49 -22.89 28.08 -8.03
N VAL A 50 -22.84 26.75 -8.10
CA VAL A 50 -23.55 25.87 -7.15
C VAL A 50 -22.95 26.00 -5.76
N THR A 51 -21.63 26.04 -5.62
CA THR A 51 -20.93 26.25 -4.34
C THR A 51 -21.34 27.58 -3.69
N GLU A 52 -21.30 28.68 -4.45
CA GLU A 52 -21.68 30.01 -3.97
C GLU A 52 -23.16 30.07 -3.56
N MET A 53 -24.06 29.51 -4.37
CA MET A 53 -25.49 29.45 -4.06
C MET A 53 -25.78 28.65 -2.79
N LEU A 54 -25.11 27.52 -2.58
CA LEU A 54 -25.26 26.70 -1.38
C LEU A 54 -24.74 27.44 -0.13
N HIS A 55 -23.54 28.04 -0.21
CA HIS A 55 -22.94 28.75 0.93
C HIS A 55 -23.72 30.02 1.31
N TYR A 56 -24.17 30.80 0.32
CA TYR A 56 -25.05 31.94 0.54
C TYR A 56 -26.40 31.53 1.13
N THR A 57 -27.00 30.44 0.63
CA THR A 57 -28.27 29.91 1.18
C THR A 57 -28.10 29.48 2.63
N PHE A 58 -27.00 28.79 2.96
CA PHE A 58 -26.65 28.41 4.33
C PHE A 58 -26.53 29.64 5.25
N LYS A 59 -25.62 30.59 4.96
CA LYS A 59 -25.42 31.78 5.80
C LYS A 59 -26.71 32.59 5.99
N ARG A 60 -27.49 32.82 4.92
CA ARG A 60 -28.78 33.53 5.01
C ARG A 60 -29.87 32.74 5.74
N SER A 61 -29.79 31.40 5.76
CA SER A 61 -30.75 30.53 6.44
C SER A 61 -30.51 30.48 7.95
N VAL A 62 -29.24 30.51 8.38
CA VAL A 62 -28.82 30.54 9.79
C VAL A 62 -29.17 31.90 10.41
N ALA A 63 -28.66 33.00 9.87
CA ALA A 63 -28.90 34.37 10.36
C ALA A 63 -30.40 34.74 10.45
N ALA A 64 -31.25 34.15 9.60
CA ALA A 64 -32.70 34.39 9.60
C ALA A 64 -33.47 33.56 10.66
N ARG A 65 -32.79 32.70 11.43
CA ARG A 65 -33.40 31.76 12.39
C ARG A 65 -32.68 31.70 13.74
N SER A 66 -31.53 32.33 13.88
CA SER A 66 -30.75 32.34 15.11
C SER A 66 -31.20 33.44 16.10
N GLY A 67 -31.56 34.63 15.61
CA GLY A 67 -31.67 35.84 16.45
C GLY A 67 -32.71 35.89 17.58
N ASP A 68 -33.55 34.86 17.76
CA ASP A 68 -34.43 34.69 18.94
C ASP A 68 -33.80 33.78 20.03
N ILE A 69 -32.59 33.26 19.80
CA ILE A 69 -31.87 32.37 20.70
C ILE A 69 -31.12 33.21 21.75
N ALA A 70 -31.52 33.08 23.02
CA ALA A 70 -30.87 33.78 24.12
C ALA A 70 -29.51 33.15 24.47
N VAL A 71 -28.43 33.91 24.28
CA VAL A 71 -27.05 33.55 24.68
C VAL A 71 -26.92 33.64 26.21
N PRO A 72 -26.37 32.62 26.91
CA PRO A 72 -26.16 32.66 28.36
C PRO A 72 -25.10 33.69 28.79
N GLU A 73 -25.35 34.43 29.87
CA GLU A 73 -24.38 35.38 30.44
C GLU A 73 -23.10 34.68 30.99
N ASP A 74 -23.18 33.38 31.27
CA ASP A 74 -22.08 32.54 31.80
C ASP A 74 -21.34 31.71 30.73
N LEU A 75 -21.50 32.07 29.44
CA LEU A 75 -20.97 31.32 28.30
C LEU A 75 -19.47 31.01 28.42
N HIS A 76 -18.64 31.96 28.84
CA HIS A 76 -17.17 31.80 28.86
C HIS A 76 -16.62 31.26 30.19
N THR A 77 -17.42 30.56 30.99
CA THR A 77 -16.95 29.94 32.26
C THR A 77 -16.02 28.76 31.99
N GLU A 78 -14.93 28.66 32.77
CA GLU A 78 -13.88 27.63 32.58
C GLU A 78 -14.43 26.19 32.56
N GLY A 79 -15.38 25.88 33.45
CA GLY A 79 -16.02 24.56 33.49
C GLY A 79 -16.89 24.26 32.26
N ARG A 80 -17.54 25.28 31.69
CA ARG A 80 -18.35 25.17 30.47
C ARG A 80 -17.47 25.00 29.23
N VAL A 81 -16.35 25.72 29.16
CA VAL A 81 -15.31 25.54 28.13
C VAL A 81 -14.71 24.13 28.18
N LYS A 82 -14.35 23.62 29.37
CA LYS A 82 -13.83 22.25 29.54
C LYS A 82 -14.83 21.17 29.13
N LEU A 83 -16.11 21.32 29.52
CA LEU A 83 -17.18 20.41 29.09
C LEU A 83 -17.37 20.44 27.56
N GLY A 84 -17.29 21.63 26.96
CA GLY A 84 -17.32 21.80 25.51
C GLY A 84 -16.14 21.16 24.78
N ALA A 85 -14.92 21.32 25.31
CA ALA A 85 -13.71 20.71 24.77
C ALA A 85 -13.82 19.18 24.73
N GLN A 86 -14.29 18.59 25.83
CA GLN A 86 -14.54 17.15 25.95
C GLN A 86 -15.58 16.66 24.94
N HIS A 87 -16.71 17.35 24.78
CA HIS A 87 -17.73 16.98 23.79
C HIS A 87 -17.22 17.13 22.35
N TYR A 88 -16.59 18.27 22.06
CA TYR A 88 -16.03 18.59 20.74
C TYR A 88 -14.96 17.58 20.31
N ALA A 89 -14.05 17.19 21.22
CA ALA A 89 -13.00 16.22 20.97
C ALA A 89 -13.54 14.84 20.57
N ASN A 90 -14.65 14.42 21.17
CA ASN A 90 -15.28 13.13 20.92
C ASN A 90 -16.12 13.09 19.62
N VAL A 91 -16.78 14.20 19.29
CA VAL A 91 -17.84 14.25 18.26
C VAL A 91 -17.47 15.10 17.03
N CYS A 92 -16.98 16.32 17.23
CA CYS A 92 -16.88 17.34 16.17
C CYS A 92 -15.51 17.36 15.48
N SER A 93 -14.44 17.13 16.26
CA SER A 93 -13.03 17.19 15.83
C SER A 93 -12.74 16.34 14.59
N LYS A 94 -13.33 15.14 14.52
CA LYS A 94 -13.17 14.14 13.45
C LYS A 94 -13.48 14.69 12.06
N CYS A 95 -14.36 15.69 11.95
CA CYS A 95 -14.67 16.37 10.69
C CYS A 95 -14.09 17.79 10.61
N HIS A 96 -14.00 18.49 11.74
CA HIS A 96 -13.73 19.93 11.79
C HIS A 96 -12.32 20.32 12.23
N GLY A 97 -11.46 19.35 12.58
CA GLY A 97 -10.14 19.60 13.17
C GLY A 97 -10.24 20.13 14.60
N GLY A 98 -9.16 20.68 15.13
CA GLY A 98 -9.09 21.22 16.50
C GLY A 98 -7.86 22.09 16.69
N PRO A 99 -7.66 22.70 17.87
CA PRO A 99 -6.46 23.50 18.12
C PRO A 99 -5.20 22.63 17.96
N GLY A 100 -4.36 22.98 16.98
CA GLY A 100 -3.18 22.18 16.61
C GLY A 100 -3.44 20.90 15.79
N LEU A 101 -4.70 20.56 15.47
CA LEU A 101 -5.06 19.33 14.74
C LEU A 101 -5.59 19.64 13.33
N GLY A 102 -5.09 18.91 12.33
CA GLY A 102 -5.63 18.93 10.97
C GLY A 102 -7.03 18.31 10.85
N GLN A 103 -7.66 18.45 9.68
CA GLN A 103 -8.90 17.73 9.35
C GLN A 103 -8.60 16.34 8.78
N ASN A 104 -9.37 15.33 9.18
CA ASN A 104 -9.26 13.96 8.69
C ASN A 104 -9.41 13.87 7.14
N PRO A 105 -8.61 13.03 6.43
CA PRO A 105 -8.69 12.86 4.97
C PRO A 105 -10.08 12.54 4.42
N VAL A 106 -10.92 11.80 5.16
CA VAL A 106 -12.32 11.53 4.79
C VAL A 106 -13.11 12.84 4.73
N ALA A 107 -12.95 13.73 5.72
CA ALA A 107 -13.57 15.06 5.72
C ALA A 107 -13.02 15.95 4.60
N LEU A 108 -11.74 15.83 4.23
CA LEU A 108 -11.16 16.50 3.06
C LEU A 108 -11.79 16.02 1.74
N SER A 109 -12.17 14.73 1.66
CA SER A 109 -12.82 14.13 0.49
C SER A 109 -14.33 14.44 0.37
N MET A 110 -15.00 14.82 1.46
CA MET A 110 -16.44 15.13 1.48
C MET A 110 -16.82 16.31 0.58
N ARG A 111 -18.03 16.25 0.00
CA ARG A 111 -18.65 17.31 -0.81
C ARG A 111 -20.09 17.56 -0.31
N PRO A 112 -20.42 18.75 0.25
CA PRO A 112 -19.51 19.84 0.60
C PRO A 112 -18.52 19.43 1.70
N ARG A 113 -17.31 20.03 1.67
CA ARG A 113 -16.26 19.79 2.67
C ARG A 113 -16.59 20.52 3.99
N PRO A 114 -16.54 19.83 5.15
CA PRO A 114 -16.61 20.48 6.47
C PRO A 114 -15.51 21.54 6.61
N GLN A 115 -15.83 22.68 7.22
CA GLN A 115 -14.85 23.74 7.46
C GLN A 115 -13.93 23.40 8.64
N HIS A 116 -12.66 23.83 8.57
CA HIS A 116 -11.75 23.78 9.71
C HIS A 116 -12.15 24.85 10.74
N LEU A 117 -12.79 24.44 11.83
CA LEU A 117 -13.44 25.39 12.75
C LEU A 117 -12.49 26.37 13.45
N PRO A 118 -11.26 26.01 13.87
CA PRO A 118 -10.28 26.97 14.39
C PRO A 118 -9.98 28.16 13.46
N SER A 119 -10.28 28.06 12.17
CA SER A 119 -10.02 29.10 11.16
C SER A 119 -11.26 29.86 10.70
N VAL A 120 -12.48 29.46 11.12
CA VAL A 120 -13.73 30.05 10.60
C VAL A 120 -14.80 30.33 11.66
N VAL A 121 -14.61 29.92 12.91
CA VAL A 121 -15.62 30.08 13.97
C VAL A 121 -16.03 31.54 14.18
N ASP A 122 -15.11 32.48 14.04
CA ASP A 122 -15.36 33.92 14.20
C ASP A 122 -16.11 34.56 13.02
N GLN A 123 -16.51 33.78 12.01
CA GLN A 123 -17.42 34.23 10.95
C GLN A 123 -18.90 34.13 11.33
N PHE A 124 -19.22 33.62 12.52
CA PHE A 124 -20.57 33.37 13.01
C PHE A 124 -20.78 33.97 14.39
N ASP A 125 -21.99 34.44 14.69
CA ASP A 125 -22.39 34.89 16.03
C ASP A 125 -22.75 33.68 16.95
N ASP A 126 -22.85 33.88 18.26
CA ASP A 126 -23.02 32.78 19.24
C ASP A 126 -24.36 32.02 19.08
N ASP A 127 -25.42 32.75 18.73
CA ASP A 127 -26.74 32.23 18.38
C ASP A 127 -26.72 31.48 17.04
N GLU A 128 -25.93 31.94 16.07
CA GLU A 128 -25.71 31.24 14.80
C GLU A 128 -24.98 29.91 15.01
N LEU A 129 -23.93 29.90 15.84
CA LEU A 129 -23.20 28.68 16.21
C LEU A 129 -24.11 27.68 16.94
N TYR A 130 -24.92 28.14 17.91
CA TYR A 130 -25.95 27.29 18.53
C TYR A 130 -26.92 26.75 17.47
N TYR A 131 -27.44 27.59 16.57
CA TYR A 131 -28.43 27.18 15.57
C TYR A 131 -27.86 26.11 14.64
N ILE A 132 -26.61 26.27 14.21
CA ILE A 132 -25.88 25.31 13.37
C ILE A 132 -25.70 23.98 14.10
N LEU A 133 -25.27 23.99 15.38
CA LEU A 133 -25.08 22.79 16.18
C LEU A 133 -26.38 22.04 16.46
N TRP A 134 -27.47 22.75 16.74
CA TRP A 134 -28.79 22.14 17.00
C TRP A 134 -29.37 21.48 15.74
N ASN A 135 -29.39 22.19 14.61
CA ASN A 135 -30.12 21.76 13.42
C ASN A 135 -29.29 20.95 12.42
N GLY A 136 -27.96 21.01 12.51
CA GLY A 136 -27.06 20.51 11.46
C GLY A 136 -27.22 21.28 10.15
N VAL A 137 -26.71 20.71 9.05
CA VAL A 137 -26.83 21.31 7.72
C VAL A 137 -27.39 20.30 6.72
N LYS A 138 -28.66 20.50 6.36
CA LYS A 138 -29.38 19.68 5.38
C LYS A 138 -28.68 19.68 4.02
N PHE A 139 -28.68 18.52 3.36
CA PHE A 139 -27.93 18.27 2.11
C PHE A 139 -26.40 18.34 2.27
N SER A 140 -25.90 18.14 3.49
CA SER A 140 -24.50 17.87 3.79
C SER A 140 -24.39 16.63 4.70
N ALA A 141 -23.17 16.23 5.05
CA ALA A 141 -22.91 15.20 6.05
C ALA A 141 -22.97 15.71 7.51
N MET A 142 -23.28 16.99 7.75
CA MET A 142 -23.38 17.55 9.11
C MET A 142 -24.75 17.20 9.74
N PRO A 143 -24.80 16.31 10.76
CA PRO A 143 -26.04 15.90 11.38
C PRO A 143 -26.61 17.01 12.28
N SER A 144 -27.90 16.91 12.61
CA SER A 144 -28.49 17.64 13.73
C SER A 144 -28.02 17.08 15.08
N TRP A 145 -28.30 17.80 16.16
CA TRP A 145 -28.11 17.29 17.51
C TRP A 145 -28.89 15.96 17.69
N PRO A 146 -28.35 14.96 18.42
CA PRO A 146 -28.90 13.60 18.44
C PRO A 146 -30.16 13.42 19.31
N THR A 147 -30.64 14.47 19.98
CA THR A 147 -31.81 14.42 20.87
C THR A 147 -32.86 15.46 20.47
N ASP A 148 -34.12 15.04 20.35
CA ASP A 148 -35.26 15.96 20.14
C ASP A 148 -35.60 16.76 21.42
N GLU A 149 -35.13 16.30 22.59
CA GLU A 149 -35.18 17.06 23.84
C GLU A 149 -34.06 18.12 23.87
N ARG A 150 -34.43 19.35 24.22
CA ARG A 150 -33.53 20.52 24.20
C ARG A 150 -32.62 20.53 25.44
N ASP A 151 -31.52 19.80 25.39
CA ASP A 151 -30.39 20.01 26.29
C ASP A 151 -29.55 21.22 25.83
N ASP A 152 -30.00 22.42 26.21
CA ASP A 152 -29.28 23.67 26.00
C ASP A 152 -27.84 23.65 26.55
N ALA A 153 -27.57 22.87 27.62
CA ALA A 153 -26.31 22.96 28.34
C ALA A 153 -25.13 22.41 27.53
N GLY A 154 -25.30 21.26 26.86
CA GLY A 154 -24.27 20.65 26.02
C GLY A 154 -23.94 21.46 24.75
N ILE A 155 -24.95 22.10 24.15
CA ILE A 155 -24.78 22.93 22.95
C ILE A 155 -24.02 24.21 23.33
N TRP A 156 -24.44 24.91 24.39
CA TRP A 156 -23.73 26.11 24.87
C TRP A 156 -22.35 25.80 25.42
N ALA A 157 -22.10 24.60 25.97
CA ALA A 157 -20.75 24.15 26.29
C ALA A 157 -19.89 24.05 25.03
N THR A 158 -20.42 23.46 23.96
CA THR A 158 -19.72 23.37 22.67
C THR A 158 -19.46 24.76 22.08
N VAL A 159 -20.43 25.68 22.08
CA VAL A 159 -20.22 27.09 21.66
C VAL A 159 -19.15 27.80 22.50
N ALA A 160 -19.16 27.61 23.82
CA ALA A 160 -18.14 28.17 24.71
C ALA A 160 -16.72 27.70 24.35
N PHE A 161 -16.55 26.40 24.08
CA PHE A 161 -15.27 25.87 23.61
C PHE A 161 -14.89 26.39 22.22
N LEU A 162 -15.84 26.42 21.27
CA LEU A 162 -15.62 26.96 19.93
C LEU A 162 -15.07 28.41 19.97
N ARG A 163 -15.50 29.23 20.94
CA ARG A 163 -14.94 30.58 21.18
C ARG A 163 -13.57 30.61 21.85
N ALA A 164 -13.24 29.60 22.66
CA ALA A 164 -11.93 29.48 23.29
C ALA A 164 -10.87 28.83 22.38
N MET A 165 -11.29 28.09 21.36
CA MET A 165 -10.44 27.26 20.52
C MET A 165 -9.41 28.00 19.64
N PRO A 166 -9.66 29.22 19.09
CA PRO A 166 -8.73 29.82 18.12
C PRO A 166 -7.39 30.26 18.75
N GLU A 167 -7.41 30.60 20.03
CA GLU A 167 -6.26 31.10 20.81
C GLU A 167 -5.54 29.99 21.59
N MET A 168 -5.94 28.72 21.40
CA MET A 168 -5.47 27.57 22.19
C MET A 168 -4.33 26.81 21.49
N SER A 169 -3.27 26.47 22.23
CA SER A 169 -2.21 25.60 21.71
C SER A 169 -2.62 24.12 21.65
N ALA A 170 -1.89 23.31 20.89
CA ALA A 170 -2.11 21.87 20.81
C ALA A 170 -1.96 21.19 22.18
N GLU A 171 -0.98 21.63 22.96
CA GLU A 171 -0.69 21.16 24.32
C GLU A 171 -1.80 21.56 25.29
N GLN A 172 -2.24 22.82 25.24
CA GLN A 172 -3.35 23.31 26.07
C GLN A 172 -4.66 22.57 25.77
N TYR A 173 -4.92 22.27 24.49
CA TYR A 173 -6.07 21.47 24.09
C TYR A 173 -5.95 20.02 24.58
N SER A 174 -4.77 19.40 24.43
CA SER A 174 -4.47 18.04 24.91
C SER A 174 -4.64 17.92 26.44
N GLU A 175 -4.06 18.84 27.22
CA GLU A 175 -4.22 18.90 28.67
C GLU A 175 -5.68 19.12 29.11
N MET A 176 -6.47 19.82 28.30
CA MET A 176 -7.89 20.08 28.58
C MET A 176 -8.78 18.85 28.33
N VAL A 177 -8.39 17.96 27.42
CA VAL A 177 -9.13 16.73 27.11
C VAL A 177 -8.61 15.48 27.83
N ALA A 178 -7.38 15.50 28.37
CA ALA A 178 -6.77 14.38 29.07
C ALA A 178 -7.39 14.08 30.47
N PRO A 179 -7.47 12.80 30.89
CA PRO A 179 -7.97 12.41 32.20
C PRO A 179 -6.97 12.65 33.35
N THR A 180 -7.47 12.98 34.54
CA THR A 180 -6.61 13.21 35.72
C THR A 180 -6.13 11.88 36.29
N ARG A 181 -4.81 11.61 36.18
CA ARG A 181 -4.14 10.33 36.54
C ARG A 181 -4.49 9.74 37.91
N GLN A 182 -4.85 10.58 38.89
CA GLN A 182 -5.05 10.18 40.29
C GLN A 182 -6.42 9.51 40.58
N GLN A 183 -7.37 9.50 39.65
CA GLN A 183 -8.68 8.84 39.85
C GLN A 183 -8.78 7.43 39.25
N ILE A 184 -7.72 6.95 38.57
CA ILE A 184 -7.72 5.67 37.88
C ILE A 184 -7.51 4.50 38.87
N GLU A 185 -6.75 4.70 39.94
CA GLU A 185 -6.34 3.63 40.87
C GLU A 185 -7.44 3.21 41.87
N ASP A 186 -8.42 4.08 42.17
CA ASP A 186 -9.47 3.87 43.19
C ASP A 186 -10.90 3.71 42.62
N THR A 187 -11.08 3.74 41.29
CA THR A 187 -12.42 3.65 40.67
C THR A 187 -12.91 2.19 40.57
N PRO A 188 -14.10 1.84 41.08
CA PRO A 188 -14.63 0.48 40.95
C PRO A 188 -14.96 0.17 39.48
N VAL A 189 -14.52 -1.00 39.01
CA VAL A 189 -14.75 -1.48 37.63
C VAL A 189 -16.25 -1.64 37.37
N LEU A 190 -16.81 -0.69 36.63
CA LEU A 190 -18.12 -0.83 36.00
C LEU A 190 -17.95 -1.62 34.68
N PRO A 191 -18.83 -2.57 34.35
CA PRO A 191 -18.76 -3.27 33.07
C PRO A 191 -19.10 -2.29 31.94
N TYR A 192 -18.10 -1.96 31.12
CA TYR A 192 -18.22 -1.04 29.99
C TYR A 192 -18.36 -1.75 28.64
N GLY A 193 -19.09 -1.11 27.74
CA GLY A 193 -19.05 -1.39 26.30
C GLY A 193 -18.01 -0.51 25.58
N GLU A 194 -17.80 -0.81 24.29
CA GLU A 194 -16.67 -0.39 23.46
C GLU A 194 -16.54 1.13 23.18
N ILE A 195 -15.33 1.69 23.38
CA ILE A 195 -14.79 2.92 22.77
C ILE A 195 -13.26 2.74 22.67
N GLY A 196 -12.52 3.15 21.63
CA GLY A 196 -12.89 3.85 20.39
C GLY A 196 -11.84 4.92 20.03
N GLU A 197 -11.17 4.81 18.89
CA GLU A 197 -9.75 5.20 18.74
C GLU A 197 -9.51 6.06 17.46
N LEU A 198 -8.40 6.83 17.40
CA LEU A 198 -7.51 7.08 16.21
C LEU A 198 -7.43 8.42 15.42
N ALA A 199 -6.40 8.53 14.56
CA ALA A 199 -5.21 9.32 14.94
C ALA A 199 -4.11 9.76 13.88
N GLU A 200 -4.39 10.24 12.65
CA GLU A 200 -3.35 10.25 11.57
C GLU A 200 -3.13 11.51 10.65
N VAL A 201 -2.11 11.41 9.76
CA VAL A 201 -1.19 12.39 9.10
C VAL A 201 -1.72 13.00 7.75
N SER A 202 -1.04 14.02 7.16
CA SER A 202 -1.34 14.61 5.82
C SER A 202 -0.20 15.55 5.30
N MET A 203 -0.04 15.94 4.01
CA MET A 203 0.15 15.23 2.72
C MET A 203 0.42 16.26 1.57
N GLU A 204 0.88 15.78 0.38
CA GLU A 204 0.87 16.40 -0.97
C GLU A 204 1.97 17.37 -1.50
N PRO A 205 2.28 17.21 -2.80
CA PRO A 205 2.50 18.28 -3.79
C PRO A 205 1.59 18.12 -5.04
N LYS A 206 1.35 19.07 -5.97
CA LYS A 206 1.54 20.53 -6.20
C LYS A 206 0.85 20.85 -7.57
N ALA A 207 0.44 22.06 -7.99
CA ALA A 207 -0.01 23.32 -7.37
C ALA A 207 -0.51 24.25 -8.52
N PRO A 208 -1.46 25.19 -8.31
CA PRO A 208 -1.06 26.62 -8.27
C PRO A 208 -1.94 27.53 -7.38
N PRO A 209 -1.48 28.76 -7.05
CA PRO A 209 -0.11 29.13 -6.72
C PRO A 209 0.20 28.72 -5.26
N LEU A 210 1.46 28.43 -4.96
CA LEU A 210 1.87 27.71 -3.74
C LEU A 210 1.74 28.50 -2.43
N ASP A 211 1.48 29.80 -2.51
CA ASP A 211 1.37 30.71 -1.38
C ASP A 211 0.04 30.63 -0.62
N GLU A 212 -1.05 30.16 -1.25
CA GLU A 212 -2.36 29.99 -0.59
C GLU A 212 -2.55 28.60 0.06
N TYR A 213 -1.65 27.65 -0.20
CA TYR A 213 -1.72 26.25 0.25
C TYR A 213 -0.67 25.85 1.29
N LEU A 214 0.19 26.79 1.72
CA LEU A 214 1.23 26.54 2.72
C LEU A 214 0.77 26.89 4.14
N TYR A 215 0.12 25.94 4.80
CA TYR A 215 0.24 25.78 6.25
C TYR A 215 0.55 24.32 6.57
N ALA A 216 1.78 24.08 7.03
CA ALA A 216 2.24 22.77 7.46
C ALA A 216 1.98 22.58 8.95
N SER A 217 1.29 21.49 9.30
CA SER A 217 1.41 20.83 10.61
C SER A 217 1.25 19.33 10.39
N PRO A 218 2.11 18.48 10.99
CA PRO A 218 1.97 17.03 10.86
C PRO A 218 0.74 16.58 11.66
N ALA A 219 -0.11 15.73 11.10
CA ALA A 219 -1.19 15.12 11.87
C ALA A 219 -0.72 13.82 12.56
N THR A 220 0.39 13.93 13.30
CA THR A 220 0.86 12.92 14.28
C THR A 220 0.35 13.27 15.68
N GLY A 221 0.23 12.30 16.58
CA GLY A 221 0.10 12.58 18.03
C GLY A 221 -1.33 12.53 18.58
N TRP A 222 -2.08 11.54 18.17
CA TRP A 222 -3.53 11.46 18.26
C TRP A 222 -3.91 10.07 18.94
N PRO A 223 -3.01 9.25 19.58
CA PRO A 223 -3.17 7.79 19.71
C PRO A 223 -3.64 7.29 21.11
N ASP A 224 -3.74 8.16 22.12
CA ASP A 224 -3.96 7.78 23.53
C ASP A 224 -5.39 8.05 24.05
N LEU A 225 -6.31 8.52 23.21
CA LEU A 225 -7.66 8.94 23.63
C LEU A 225 -8.75 7.85 23.51
N GLY A 226 -8.39 6.57 23.31
CA GLY A 226 -9.37 5.54 22.94
C GLY A 226 -9.04 4.07 23.22
N MET A 227 -8.10 3.78 24.13
CA MET A 227 -7.46 2.46 24.26
C MET A 227 -7.68 1.72 25.59
N ASP A 228 -8.94 1.67 26.05
CA ASP A 228 -9.35 0.84 27.21
C ASP A 228 -9.93 -0.54 26.80
N GLY A 229 -9.53 -1.13 25.65
CA GLY A 229 -9.85 -2.54 25.36
C GLY A 229 -9.62 -3.09 23.94
N LEU A 230 -8.55 -3.89 23.79
CA LEU A 230 -8.41 -5.03 22.85
C LEU A 230 -8.51 -4.77 21.31
N PRO A 231 -7.43 -4.30 20.66
CA PRO A 231 -7.30 -4.28 19.19
C PRO A 231 -7.57 -5.63 18.51
N VAL A 232 -7.16 -6.73 19.15
CA VAL A 232 -7.37 -8.11 18.67
C VAL A 232 -8.85 -8.41 18.36
N THR A 233 -9.80 -7.84 19.11
CA THR A 233 -11.23 -8.05 18.86
C THR A 233 -11.69 -7.47 17.53
N ARG A 234 -11.08 -6.35 17.07
CA ARG A 234 -11.35 -5.77 15.75
C ARG A 234 -10.76 -6.61 14.63
N CYS A 235 -9.54 -7.10 14.80
CA CYS A 235 -8.90 -8.00 13.85
C CYS A 235 -9.69 -9.31 13.72
N ALA A 236 -10.09 -9.91 14.84
CA ALA A 236 -10.85 -11.15 14.91
C ALA A 236 -12.24 -11.08 14.25
N ALA A 237 -12.84 -9.89 14.13
CA ALA A 237 -14.11 -9.70 13.40
C ALA A 237 -14.02 -10.07 11.91
N CYS A 238 -12.81 -10.06 11.33
CA CYS A 238 -12.57 -10.51 9.96
C CYS A 238 -11.68 -11.76 9.90
N HIS A 239 -10.61 -11.79 10.70
CA HIS A 239 -9.60 -12.86 10.69
C HIS A 239 -9.93 -14.03 11.62
N GLY A 240 -11.02 -14.00 12.39
CA GLY A 240 -11.32 -15.02 13.40
C GLY A 240 -10.55 -14.82 14.71
N THR A 241 -11.08 -15.37 15.80
CA THR A 241 -10.45 -15.31 17.14
C THR A 241 -9.19 -16.16 17.26
N ASP A 242 -9.00 -17.06 16.30
CA ASP A 242 -7.86 -17.94 16.07
C ASP A 242 -6.90 -17.39 15.00
N GLY A 243 -7.28 -16.33 14.27
CA GLY A 243 -6.49 -15.78 13.16
C GLY A 243 -6.67 -16.49 11.82
N ALA A 244 -7.46 -17.57 11.74
CA ALA A 244 -7.56 -18.46 10.57
C ALA A 244 -8.21 -17.86 9.30
N GLY A 245 -8.87 -16.68 9.40
CA GLY A 245 -9.67 -16.08 8.33
C GLY A 245 -11.12 -16.59 8.24
N ASP A 246 -11.46 -17.64 8.99
CA ASP A 246 -12.72 -18.38 8.86
C ASP A 246 -13.98 -17.57 9.22
N ALA A 247 -13.86 -16.51 10.05
CA ALA A 247 -14.96 -15.60 10.37
C ALA A 247 -15.58 -14.90 9.13
N THR A 248 -14.86 -14.88 8.00
CA THR A 248 -15.33 -14.35 6.72
C THR A 248 -15.40 -15.41 5.61
N ASN A 249 -15.43 -16.70 5.99
CA ASN A 249 -15.29 -17.84 5.08
C ASN A 249 -13.99 -17.78 4.23
N GLY A 250 -12.90 -17.24 4.79
CA GLY A 250 -11.62 -17.16 4.08
C GLY A 250 -11.46 -15.95 3.15
N GLU A 251 -12.36 -14.96 3.20
CA GLU A 251 -12.18 -13.69 2.47
C GLU A 251 -11.12 -12.79 3.15
N ALA A 252 -10.94 -12.91 4.46
CA ALA A 252 -9.76 -12.41 5.16
C ALA A 252 -8.65 -13.48 5.12
N PRO A 253 -7.38 -13.10 4.99
CA PRO A 253 -6.29 -14.06 5.07
C PRO A 253 -6.21 -14.66 6.48
N ASN A 254 -5.75 -15.90 6.51
CA ASN A 254 -5.16 -16.51 7.69
C ASN A 254 -3.92 -15.69 8.10
N LEU A 255 -3.82 -15.34 9.38
CA LEU A 255 -2.70 -14.57 9.93
C LEU A 255 -1.71 -15.41 10.71
N THR A 256 -2.02 -16.66 11.10
CA THR A 256 -1.07 -17.52 11.81
C THR A 256 0.05 -17.97 10.88
N THR A 257 -0.30 -18.29 9.63
CA THR A 257 0.63 -18.74 8.59
C THR A 257 1.58 -17.64 8.08
N LEU A 258 1.69 -16.49 8.75
CA LEU A 258 2.44 -15.33 8.28
C LEU A 258 3.45 -14.91 9.35
N GLU A 259 4.70 -14.73 8.94
CA GLU A 259 5.76 -14.32 9.85
C GLU A 259 5.49 -12.93 10.47
N PRO A 260 5.90 -12.71 11.72
CA PRO A 260 5.65 -11.44 12.42
C PRO A 260 6.22 -10.24 11.67
N ASP A 261 7.42 -10.34 11.08
CA ASP A 261 8.01 -9.23 10.34
C ASP A 261 7.26 -8.95 9.02
N TYR A 262 6.75 -9.99 8.33
CA TYR A 262 5.87 -9.81 7.16
C TYR A 262 4.53 -9.17 7.55
N ILE A 263 3.92 -9.57 8.68
CA ILE A 263 2.69 -8.95 9.21
C ILE A 263 2.96 -7.48 9.54
N ALA A 264 4.02 -7.19 10.27
CA ALA A 264 4.38 -5.84 10.69
C ALA A 264 4.66 -4.93 9.47
N HIS A 265 5.49 -5.41 8.53
CA HIS A 265 5.78 -4.70 7.29
C HIS A 265 4.50 -4.45 6.48
N THR A 266 3.68 -5.47 6.25
CA THR A 266 2.42 -5.35 5.49
C THR A 266 1.43 -4.39 6.15
N LEU A 267 1.32 -4.37 7.48
CA LEU A 267 0.48 -3.39 8.19
C LEU A 267 1.05 -1.96 8.06
N GLN A 268 2.36 -1.77 8.15
CA GLN A 268 2.99 -0.46 7.92
C GLN A 268 2.80 0.02 6.47
N GLU A 269 2.87 -0.87 5.47
CA GLU A 269 2.57 -0.51 4.08
C GLU A 269 1.10 -0.16 3.86
N TYR A 270 0.16 -0.88 4.51
CA TYR A 270 -1.26 -0.52 4.47
C TYR A 270 -1.49 0.84 5.15
N ALA A 271 -0.88 1.10 6.32
CA ALA A 271 -1.01 2.36 7.05
C ALA A 271 -0.51 3.56 6.21
N THR A 272 0.71 3.44 5.68
CA THR A 272 1.33 4.47 4.84
C THR A 272 0.73 4.57 3.43
N GLY A 273 -0.20 3.70 3.06
CA GLY A 273 -0.83 3.66 1.73
C GLY A 273 0.06 3.13 0.60
N LYS A 274 1.29 2.66 0.91
CA LYS A 274 2.20 2.01 -0.06
C LYS A 274 1.60 0.73 -0.66
N LYS A 275 0.81 0.02 0.14
CA LYS A 275 0.05 -1.17 -0.28
C LYS A 275 -1.44 -0.78 -0.27
N PRO A 276 -2.10 -0.59 -1.41
CA PRO A 276 -3.48 -0.12 -1.44
C PRO A 276 -4.45 -1.22 -0.97
N SER A 277 -5.37 -0.88 -0.07
CA SER A 277 -6.47 -1.76 0.32
C SER A 277 -7.63 -1.00 0.93
N ALA A 278 -8.78 -0.97 0.25
CA ALA A 278 -9.97 -0.25 0.72
C ALA A 278 -10.46 -0.70 2.12
N ILE A 279 -10.08 -1.90 2.56
CA ILE A 279 -10.36 -2.42 3.90
C ILE A 279 -9.13 -2.21 4.80
N MET A 280 -8.01 -2.87 4.50
CA MET A 280 -6.87 -2.91 5.43
C MET A 280 -6.14 -1.58 5.61
N GLN A 281 -6.16 -0.66 4.63
CA GLN A 281 -5.64 0.70 4.83
C GLN A 281 -6.45 1.45 5.89
N THR A 282 -7.79 1.28 5.90
CA THR A 282 -8.66 1.91 6.91
C THR A 282 -8.57 1.23 8.28
N VAL A 283 -8.01 0.02 8.36
CA VAL A 283 -7.67 -0.66 9.63
C VAL A 283 -6.26 -0.29 10.09
N ALA A 284 -5.29 -0.16 9.19
CA ALA A 284 -3.87 -0.05 9.51
C ALA A 284 -3.37 1.40 9.67
N ALA A 285 -3.93 2.39 8.95
CA ALA A 285 -3.73 3.84 9.20
C ALA A 285 -4.29 4.31 10.58
N ASN A 286 -4.69 3.31 11.34
CA ASN A 286 -5.50 3.29 12.54
C ASN A 286 -4.79 2.39 13.57
N LEU A 287 -3.46 2.22 13.46
CA LEU A 287 -2.58 1.51 14.40
C LEU A 287 -1.28 2.30 14.57
N SER A 288 -0.76 2.44 15.79
CA SER A 288 0.63 2.87 16.00
C SER A 288 1.60 1.73 15.65
N ASN A 289 2.85 2.06 15.31
CA ASN A 289 3.90 1.06 15.10
C ASN A 289 3.99 0.08 16.28
N SER A 290 3.92 0.57 17.52
CA SER A 290 3.95 -0.29 18.71
C SER A 290 2.76 -1.24 18.86
N GLN A 291 1.62 -0.95 18.23
CA GLN A 291 0.47 -1.87 18.13
C GLN A 291 0.65 -2.83 16.97
N ILE A 292 1.20 -2.38 15.84
CA ILE A 292 1.57 -3.23 14.70
C ILE A 292 2.56 -4.32 15.14
N ASP A 293 3.65 -3.94 15.80
CA ASP A 293 4.66 -4.89 16.31
C ASP A 293 4.04 -5.90 17.29
N ARG A 294 3.18 -5.42 18.21
CA ARG A 294 2.47 -6.28 19.17
C ARG A 294 1.43 -7.20 18.52
N LEU A 295 0.78 -6.76 17.44
CA LEU A 295 -0.18 -7.58 16.69
C LEU A 295 0.54 -8.65 15.88
N ALA A 296 1.68 -8.32 15.27
CA ALA A 296 2.58 -9.28 14.64
C ALA A 296 3.02 -10.38 15.63
N THR A 297 3.62 -10.00 16.77
CA THR A 297 3.97 -10.97 17.83
C THR A 297 2.75 -11.71 18.39
N TYR A 298 1.57 -11.10 18.44
CA TYR A 298 0.37 -11.77 18.92
C TYR A 298 -0.09 -12.90 17.99
N TYR A 299 -0.08 -12.66 16.67
CA TYR A 299 -0.50 -13.67 15.69
C TYR A 299 0.53 -14.80 15.52
N ASP A 300 1.82 -14.48 15.60
CA ASP A 300 2.94 -15.44 15.69
C ASP A 300 2.84 -16.38 16.92
N LEU A 301 2.25 -15.89 18.02
CA LEU A 301 2.02 -16.69 19.24
C LEU A 301 0.73 -17.54 19.20
N LEU A 302 -0.09 -17.44 18.16
CA LEU A 302 -1.27 -18.31 18.03
C LEU A 302 -0.87 -19.68 17.47
N PRO A 303 -1.60 -20.76 17.83
CA PRO A 303 -1.39 -22.05 17.20
C PRO A 303 -1.70 -21.96 15.71
N ASP A 304 -0.78 -22.45 14.91
CA ASP A 304 -0.99 -22.58 13.47
C ASP A 304 -2.19 -23.48 13.16
N VAL A 305 -3.13 -22.94 12.41
CA VAL A 305 -4.37 -23.62 12.01
C VAL A 305 -4.65 -23.35 10.53
N GLY A 306 -4.82 -24.40 9.72
CA GLY A 306 -5.23 -24.24 8.32
C GLY A 306 -6.64 -23.63 8.23
N SER A 307 -6.89 -22.78 7.23
CA SER A 307 -8.24 -22.21 7.02
C SER A 307 -9.24 -23.30 6.63
N GLY A 308 -10.41 -23.33 7.27
CA GLY A 308 -11.50 -24.26 6.94
C GLY A 308 -12.27 -23.91 5.66
N ALA A 309 -11.88 -22.83 4.96
CA ALA A 309 -12.54 -22.39 3.74
C ALA A 309 -12.30 -23.34 2.56
N THR A 310 -13.32 -23.55 1.72
CA THR A 310 -13.26 -24.45 0.56
C THR A 310 -13.69 -23.75 -0.72
N LEU A 311 -13.02 -24.06 -1.83
CA LEU A 311 -13.40 -23.62 -3.18
C LEU A 311 -14.46 -24.57 -3.80
N SER A 312 -14.94 -24.26 -5.00
CA SER A 312 -15.93 -25.09 -5.70
C SER A 312 -15.41 -26.50 -6.02
N GLN A 313 -16.33 -27.46 -6.20
CA GLN A 313 -16.00 -28.87 -6.45
C GLN A 313 -15.18 -29.15 -7.73
N ASP A 314 -15.06 -28.16 -8.62
CA ASP A 314 -14.31 -28.29 -9.88
C ASP A 314 -12.80 -28.01 -9.72
N ALA A 315 -12.34 -27.60 -8.53
CA ALA A 315 -10.94 -27.32 -8.26
C ALA A 315 -10.12 -28.61 -8.07
N SER A 316 -8.95 -28.69 -8.71
CA SER A 316 -8.05 -29.84 -8.67
C SER A 316 -6.75 -29.53 -7.92
N VAL A 317 -6.64 -30.06 -6.70
CA VAL A 317 -5.44 -30.00 -5.85
C VAL A 317 -4.21 -30.56 -6.60
N GLU A 318 -4.35 -31.68 -7.31
CA GLU A 318 -3.24 -32.29 -8.04
C GLU A 318 -2.78 -31.44 -9.23
N ALA A 319 -3.70 -30.80 -9.96
CA ALA A 319 -3.31 -29.87 -11.02
C ALA A 319 -2.62 -28.62 -10.43
N GLY A 320 -3.09 -28.12 -9.28
CA GLY A 320 -2.46 -27.03 -8.55
C GLY A 320 -1.05 -27.38 -8.10
N ARG A 321 -0.86 -28.58 -7.54
CA ARG A 321 0.44 -29.12 -7.13
C ARG A 321 1.45 -29.17 -8.29
N VAL A 322 1.01 -29.61 -9.47
CA VAL A 322 1.87 -29.66 -10.67
C VAL A 322 2.35 -28.26 -11.07
N ILE A 323 1.46 -27.26 -11.08
CA ILE A 323 1.82 -25.87 -11.42
C ILE A 323 2.67 -25.25 -10.31
N ALA A 324 2.35 -25.49 -9.04
CA ALA A 324 3.12 -24.96 -7.92
C ALA A 324 4.57 -25.46 -7.92
N LEU A 325 4.79 -26.74 -8.24
CA LEU A 325 6.12 -27.36 -8.28
C LEU A 325 6.94 -27.01 -9.53
N ASN A 326 6.31 -26.90 -10.71
CA ASN A 326 7.02 -26.81 -12.00
C ASN A 326 6.79 -25.49 -12.74
N GLY A 327 5.89 -24.64 -12.25
CA GLY A 327 5.42 -23.46 -12.97
C GLY A 327 4.42 -23.80 -14.08
N LYS A 328 4.19 -22.83 -14.97
CA LYS A 328 3.45 -22.99 -16.23
C LYS A 328 4.41 -22.74 -17.40
N GLU A 329 4.55 -23.73 -18.26
CA GLU A 329 5.53 -23.74 -19.35
C GLU A 329 5.43 -22.47 -20.22
N GLY A 330 6.56 -21.75 -20.32
CA GLY A 330 6.69 -20.55 -21.16
C GLY A 330 5.97 -19.30 -20.63
N ALA A 331 5.60 -19.24 -19.35
CA ALA A 331 4.85 -18.11 -18.80
C ALA A 331 5.02 -17.83 -17.30
N VAL A 332 5.25 -18.85 -16.46
CA VAL A 332 5.30 -18.71 -14.99
C VAL A 332 6.32 -19.69 -14.39
N PRO A 333 7.27 -19.25 -13.55
CA PRO A 333 8.21 -20.15 -12.86
C PRO A 333 7.51 -20.98 -11.75
N SER A 334 8.23 -21.93 -11.16
CA SER A 334 7.75 -22.66 -9.97
C SER A 334 7.36 -21.69 -8.85
N CYS A 335 6.19 -21.88 -8.25
CA CYS A 335 5.76 -21.06 -7.13
C CYS A 335 6.69 -21.26 -5.92
N LEU A 336 7.22 -22.48 -5.76
CA LEU A 336 8.11 -22.84 -4.67
C LEU A 336 9.54 -22.27 -4.81
N THR A 337 9.84 -21.59 -5.92
CA THR A 337 11.05 -20.78 -6.05
C THR A 337 11.01 -19.52 -5.16
N CYS A 338 9.82 -19.07 -4.74
CA CYS A 338 9.65 -17.88 -3.89
C CYS A 338 8.81 -18.14 -2.63
N HIS A 339 7.77 -18.97 -2.72
CA HIS A 339 6.80 -19.20 -1.64
C HIS A 339 6.99 -20.60 -1.02
N ASP A 340 6.96 -20.71 0.30
CA ASP A 340 7.00 -22.00 1.02
C ASP A 340 8.18 -22.90 0.59
N GLY A 341 9.40 -22.36 0.62
CA GLY A 341 10.61 -23.09 0.28
C GLY A 341 11.75 -22.91 1.28
N GLY A 342 12.51 -23.97 1.53
CA GLY A 342 13.57 -24.05 2.54
C GLY A 342 14.79 -23.12 2.41
N GLU A 343 14.72 -22.05 1.61
CA GLU A 343 15.67 -20.93 1.62
C GLU A 343 14.98 -19.56 1.80
N THR A 344 13.65 -19.51 2.03
CA THR A 344 12.86 -18.26 2.14
C THR A 344 12.19 -18.03 3.50
N GLU A 345 12.50 -18.83 4.53
CA GLU A 345 12.15 -18.51 5.92
C GLU A 345 12.77 -17.14 6.29
N GLY A 346 11.99 -16.24 6.91
CA GLY A 346 12.38 -14.88 7.26
C GLY A 346 12.03 -13.79 6.22
N SER A 347 11.39 -14.13 5.10
CA SER A 347 11.19 -13.18 3.98
C SER A 347 10.07 -12.16 4.22
N ILE A 348 10.43 -10.96 4.67
CA ILE A 348 9.51 -9.82 4.84
C ILE A 348 8.78 -9.38 3.55
N PHE A 349 9.21 -9.87 2.38
CA PHE A 349 8.66 -9.51 1.07
C PHE A 349 7.78 -10.60 0.44
N VAL A 350 7.89 -11.85 0.88
CA VAL A 350 7.20 -12.98 0.23
C VAL A 350 6.39 -13.79 1.25
N PRO A 351 5.05 -13.78 1.19
CA PRO A 351 4.23 -14.51 2.15
C PRO A 351 4.25 -16.01 1.90
N HIS A 352 4.18 -16.77 2.99
CA HIS A 352 3.78 -18.18 2.98
C HIS A 352 2.35 -18.37 2.46
N LEU A 353 2.12 -19.47 1.74
CA LEU A 353 0.84 -19.85 1.14
C LEU A 353 0.33 -21.20 1.67
N ALA A 354 1.17 -22.07 2.23
CA ALA A 354 0.75 -23.31 2.88
C ALA A 354 -0.21 -23.03 4.06
N GLY A 355 -1.37 -23.70 4.09
CA GLY A 355 -2.42 -23.46 5.10
C GLY A 355 -3.18 -22.14 4.98
N GLN A 356 -2.82 -21.28 4.01
CA GLN A 356 -3.49 -20.01 3.74
C GLN A 356 -4.83 -20.24 3.04
N SER A 357 -5.80 -19.34 3.26
CA SER A 357 -7.16 -19.58 2.79
C SER A 357 -7.27 -19.65 1.26
N PRO A 358 -7.83 -20.73 0.68
CA PRO A 358 -7.91 -20.89 -0.78
C PRO A 358 -8.85 -19.86 -1.42
N VAL A 359 -9.83 -19.33 -0.67
CA VAL A 359 -10.67 -18.20 -1.11
C VAL A 359 -9.84 -16.92 -1.24
N TYR A 360 -9.04 -16.60 -0.21
CA TYR A 360 -8.14 -15.45 -0.21
C TYR A 360 -7.10 -15.51 -1.33
N ILE A 361 -6.40 -16.65 -1.48
CA ILE A 361 -5.38 -16.85 -2.53
C ILE A 361 -6.00 -16.62 -3.90
N LYS A 362 -7.13 -17.29 -4.20
CA LYS A 362 -7.80 -17.15 -5.50
C LYS A 362 -8.17 -15.69 -5.78
N ARG A 363 -8.77 -14.99 -4.82
CA ARG A 363 -9.17 -13.58 -4.99
C ARG A 363 -7.96 -12.67 -5.21
N LYS A 364 -6.84 -12.91 -4.53
CA LYS A 364 -5.60 -12.14 -4.72
C LYS A 364 -5.00 -12.38 -6.10
N LEU A 365 -4.92 -13.63 -6.55
CA LEU A 365 -4.47 -13.95 -7.91
C LEU A 365 -5.41 -13.34 -8.97
N ASP A 366 -6.74 -13.43 -8.79
CA ASP A 366 -7.70 -12.78 -9.71
C ASP A 366 -7.54 -11.25 -9.75
N ALA A 367 -7.25 -10.60 -8.62
CA ALA A 367 -6.99 -9.16 -8.57
C ALA A 367 -5.67 -8.77 -9.25
N TYR A 368 -4.60 -9.54 -9.03
CA TYR A 368 -3.31 -9.32 -9.68
C TYR A 368 -3.39 -9.53 -11.21
N ALA A 369 -4.19 -10.50 -11.68
CA ALA A 369 -4.36 -10.79 -13.10
C ALA A 369 -4.99 -9.64 -13.92
N VAL A 370 -5.59 -8.65 -13.26
CA VAL A 370 -6.23 -7.47 -13.88
C VAL A 370 -5.67 -6.14 -13.35
N ALA A 371 -4.58 -6.18 -12.58
CA ALA A 371 -3.93 -4.98 -12.10
C ALA A 371 -3.06 -4.36 -13.20
N GLU A 372 -3.36 -3.11 -13.58
CA GLU A 372 -2.42 -2.30 -14.35
C GLU A 372 -1.22 -1.96 -13.45
N SER A 373 0.01 -2.01 -13.98
CA SER A 373 1.19 -1.56 -13.26
C SER A 373 1.16 -0.04 -13.15
N ASP A 374 0.58 0.47 -12.06
CA ASP A 374 0.32 1.90 -11.86
C ASP A 374 1.52 2.70 -11.35
N GLY A 375 2.68 2.04 -11.16
CA GLY A 375 3.97 2.67 -10.85
C GLY A 375 4.04 3.38 -9.50
N GLN A 376 3.00 3.31 -8.67
CA GLN A 376 2.96 3.91 -7.33
C GLN A 376 3.50 2.97 -6.24
N ILE A 377 3.65 1.69 -6.57
CA ILE A 377 4.18 0.63 -5.72
C ILE A 377 5.56 0.25 -6.26
N GLY A 378 6.48 -0.14 -5.38
CA GLY A 378 7.73 -0.77 -5.79
C GLY A 378 7.51 -2.06 -6.56
N TYR A 379 8.60 -2.62 -7.10
CA TYR A 379 8.56 -3.88 -7.86
C TYR A 379 7.74 -4.98 -7.17
N HIS A 380 6.72 -5.51 -7.85
CA HIS A 380 5.88 -6.57 -7.33
C HIS A 380 5.68 -7.67 -8.40
N PRO A 381 6.09 -8.93 -8.15
CA PRO A 381 6.08 -9.99 -9.15
C PRO A 381 4.68 -10.50 -9.55
N MET A 382 3.73 -10.51 -8.60
CA MET A 382 2.48 -11.26 -8.79
C MET A 382 1.53 -10.80 -9.91
N PRO A 383 1.42 -9.51 -10.29
CA PRO A 383 0.65 -9.09 -11.47
C PRO A 383 1.06 -9.81 -12.76
N PHE A 384 2.37 -10.02 -12.98
CA PHE A 384 2.84 -10.80 -14.13
C PHE A 384 2.51 -12.29 -13.98
N VAL A 385 2.80 -12.89 -12.83
CA VAL A 385 2.50 -14.30 -12.54
C VAL A 385 1.01 -14.59 -12.77
N ALA A 386 0.14 -13.75 -12.21
CA ALA A 386 -1.29 -13.99 -12.21
C ALA A 386 -1.99 -13.69 -13.55
N SER A 387 -1.46 -12.75 -14.36
CA SER A 387 -1.99 -12.48 -15.70
C SER A 387 -1.64 -13.59 -16.71
N ASN A 388 -0.57 -14.35 -16.46
CA ASN A 388 -0.15 -15.52 -17.25
C ASN A 388 -0.80 -16.85 -16.81
N LEU A 389 -1.41 -16.89 -15.63
CA LEU A 389 -2.25 -18.00 -15.17
C LEU A 389 -3.69 -17.79 -15.64
N ASP A 390 -4.34 -18.81 -16.18
CA ASP A 390 -5.76 -18.71 -16.50
C ASP A 390 -6.62 -18.91 -15.23
N ALA A 391 -7.94 -18.67 -15.34
CA ALA A 391 -8.84 -18.73 -14.20
C ALA A 391 -8.95 -20.14 -13.58
N VAL A 392 -8.66 -21.21 -14.34
CA VAL A 392 -8.63 -22.58 -13.84
C VAL A 392 -7.32 -22.82 -13.09
N ASP A 393 -6.18 -22.38 -13.63
CA ASP A 393 -4.89 -22.45 -12.94
C ASP A 393 -4.92 -21.74 -11.58
N ARG A 394 -5.41 -20.48 -11.54
CA ARG A 394 -5.51 -19.70 -10.30
C ARG A 394 -6.43 -20.36 -9.27
N THR A 395 -7.46 -21.07 -9.72
CA THR A 395 -8.35 -21.85 -8.86
C THR A 395 -7.68 -23.12 -8.32
N ASN A 396 -6.94 -23.83 -9.17
CA ASN A 396 -6.23 -25.05 -8.81
C ASN A 396 -5.06 -24.77 -7.84
N LEU A 397 -4.25 -23.74 -8.12
CA LEU A 397 -3.16 -23.29 -7.25
C LEU A 397 -3.69 -22.90 -5.87
N ALA A 398 -4.76 -22.11 -5.81
CA ALA A 398 -5.38 -21.73 -4.55
C ALA A 398 -5.90 -22.94 -3.77
N ALA A 399 -6.54 -23.90 -4.44
CA ALA A 399 -6.99 -25.15 -3.82
C ALA A 399 -5.83 -26.04 -3.34
N TYR A 400 -4.68 -26.02 -4.02
CA TYR A 400 -3.48 -26.75 -3.59
C TYR A 400 -2.88 -26.17 -2.32
N PHE A 401 -2.50 -24.88 -2.33
CA PHE A 401 -1.85 -24.24 -1.18
C PHE A 401 -2.74 -24.24 0.07
N GLY A 402 -4.05 -24.00 -0.10
CA GLY A 402 -5.03 -24.13 1.00
C GLY A 402 -5.42 -25.56 1.39
N SER A 403 -4.79 -26.58 0.79
CA SER A 403 -4.93 -28.00 1.22
C SER A 403 -3.73 -28.53 2.01
N LEU A 404 -2.66 -27.74 2.09
CA LEU A 404 -1.49 -28.01 2.92
C LEU A 404 -1.76 -27.59 4.36
N GLU A 405 -1.09 -28.21 5.33
CA GLU A 405 -1.04 -27.69 6.70
C GLU A 405 -0.20 -26.39 6.74
N PRO A 406 -0.45 -25.46 7.68
CA PRO A 406 0.43 -24.32 7.91
C PRO A 406 1.87 -24.76 8.16
N GLY A 407 2.83 -24.08 7.53
CA GLY A 407 4.26 -24.42 7.64
C GLY A 407 4.63 -25.79 7.04
N GLU A 408 3.72 -26.48 6.35
CA GLU A 408 4.07 -27.66 5.55
C GLU A 408 4.92 -27.21 4.36
N GLU A 409 6.25 -27.41 4.43
CA GLU A 409 7.08 -27.26 3.25
C GLU A 409 6.60 -28.28 2.20
N PRO A 410 6.06 -27.83 1.04
CA PRO A 410 5.34 -28.73 0.17
C PRO A 410 6.35 -29.67 -0.48
N ALA A 411 6.17 -30.97 -0.25
CA ALA A 411 7.15 -31.99 -0.61
C ALA A 411 7.56 -31.90 -2.10
N ARG A 412 8.68 -31.23 -2.35
CA ARG A 412 9.37 -31.27 -3.63
C ARG A 412 9.76 -32.73 -3.83
N PRO A 413 9.46 -33.36 -4.97
CA PRO A 413 10.15 -34.60 -5.29
C PRO A 413 11.64 -34.25 -5.29
N GLU A 414 12.44 -34.91 -4.45
CA GLU A 414 13.89 -34.78 -4.49
C GLU A 414 14.33 -35.09 -5.92
N ARG A 415 14.64 -34.05 -6.69
CA ARG A 415 15.43 -34.20 -7.90
C ARG A 415 16.81 -34.59 -7.41
N GLU A 416 17.08 -35.89 -7.40
CA GLU A 416 18.40 -36.43 -7.15
C GLU A 416 19.37 -35.73 -8.11
N VAL A 417 20.20 -34.83 -7.56
CA VAL A 417 21.09 -33.98 -8.34
C VAL A 417 22.21 -34.84 -8.90
N ASP A 418 22.19 -35.08 -10.21
CA ASP A 418 23.27 -35.81 -10.86
C ASP A 418 24.39 -34.82 -11.22
N LEU A 419 25.29 -34.60 -10.25
CA LEU A 419 26.48 -33.77 -10.46
C LEU A 419 27.40 -34.32 -11.55
N ALA A 420 27.35 -35.63 -11.87
CA ALA A 420 28.15 -36.19 -12.95
C ALA A 420 27.52 -35.91 -14.33
N ASN A 421 26.18 -35.89 -14.42
CA ASN A 421 25.46 -35.35 -15.58
C ASN A 421 25.80 -33.86 -15.77
N ALA A 422 25.74 -33.06 -14.69
CA ALA A 422 26.12 -31.64 -14.72
C ALA A 422 27.56 -31.43 -15.21
N GLU A 423 28.54 -32.17 -14.67
CA GLU A 423 29.94 -32.10 -15.10
C GLU A 423 30.09 -32.39 -16.60
N ASN A 424 29.47 -33.46 -17.09
CA ASN A 424 29.47 -33.80 -18.52
C ASN A 424 28.82 -32.70 -19.39
N LEU A 425 27.69 -32.12 -18.96
CA LEU A 425 27.05 -30.99 -19.67
C LEU A 425 27.93 -29.73 -19.66
N VAL A 426 28.62 -29.45 -18.55
CA VAL A 426 29.54 -28.31 -18.45
C VAL A 426 30.73 -28.48 -19.38
N GLU A 427 31.36 -29.65 -19.41
CA GLU A 427 32.50 -29.96 -20.29
C GLU A 427 32.13 -30.02 -21.78
N THR A 428 30.89 -30.39 -22.12
CA THR A 428 30.46 -30.58 -23.53
C THR A 428 29.66 -29.42 -24.12
N VAL A 429 29.09 -28.54 -23.29
CA VAL A 429 28.21 -27.44 -23.74
C VAL A 429 28.59 -26.09 -23.14
N CYS A 430 28.79 -25.99 -21.82
CA CYS A 430 28.94 -24.68 -21.16
C CYS A 430 30.33 -24.05 -21.35
N VAL A 431 31.39 -24.87 -21.30
CA VAL A 431 32.80 -24.43 -21.31
C VAL A 431 33.22 -23.73 -22.61
N GLU A 432 32.56 -24.02 -23.73
CA GLU A 432 32.82 -23.36 -25.04
C GLU A 432 32.58 -21.84 -24.97
N CYS A 433 31.69 -21.40 -24.08
CA CYS A 433 31.25 -20.02 -23.95
C CYS A 433 31.65 -19.39 -22.60
N HIS A 434 31.41 -20.09 -21.49
CA HIS A 434 31.66 -19.56 -20.14
C HIS A 434 33.07 -19.85 -19.59
N GLU A 435 33.97 -20.34 -20.44
CA GLU A 435 35.33 -20.77 -20.09
C GLU A 435 35.42 -21.85 -18.98
N GLU A 436 36.65 -22.26 -18.66
CA GLU A 436 36.94 -23.25 -17.63
C GLU A 436 36.37 -22.81 -16.26
N GLY A 437 35.62 -23.70 -15.62
CA GLY A 437 34.97 -23.45 -14.33
C GLY A 437 33.75 -22.52 -14.38
N GLY A 438 33.37 -21.98 -15.54
CA GLY A 438 32.25 -21.06 -15.69
C GLY A 438 32.57 -19.61 -15.30
N LEU A 439 33.83 -19.18 -15.39
CA LEU A 439 34.30 -17.84 -15.00
C LEU A 439 33.93 -16.72 -16.00
N GLY A 440 33.33 -17.06 -17.15
CA GLY A 440 33.08 -16.11 -18.22
C GLY A 440 34.35 -15.68 -18.96
N THR A 441 34.21 -14.77 -19.91
CA THR A 441 35.33 -14.25 -20.70
C THR A 441 35.82 -12.90 -20.21
N ASN A 442 37.12 -12.61 -20.39
CA ASN A 442 37.69 -11.28 -20.11
C ASN A 442 36.97 -10.15 -20.85
N SER A 443 36.36 -10.45 -22.02
CA SER A 443 35.60 -9.50 -22.84
C SER A 443 34.23 -9.12 -22.26
N GLY A 444 33.72 -9.85 -21.27
CA GLY A 444 32.35 -9.70 -20.76
C GLY A 444 31.25 -10.17 -21.71
N GLU A 445 31.60 -10.78 -22.87
CA GLU A 445 30.61 -11.37 -23.79
C GLU A 445 29.85 -12.53 -23.13
N PHE A 446 30.53 -13.28 -22.26
CA PHE A 446 29.94 -14.35 -21.46
C PHE A 446 30.18 -14.11 -19.96
N PRO A 447 29.13 -14.17 -19.12
CA PRO A 447 29.25 -13.91 -17.69
C PRO A 447 29.89 -15.05 -16.92
N ASN A 448 30.43 -14.69 -15.75
CA ASN A 448 30.80 -15.59 -14.68
C ASN A 448 29.55 -16.17 -14.02
N LEU A 449 29.41 -17.49 -14.03
CA LEU A 449 28.30 -18.23 -13.41
C LEU A 449 28.59 -18.54 -11.94
N THR A 450 29.87 -18.55 -11.52
CA THR A 450 30.28 -18.97 -10.18
C THR A 450 29.83 -18.02 -9.07
N VAL A 451 29.49 -16.77 -9.39
CA VAL A 451 28.99 -15.79 -8.40
C VAL A 451 27.52 -16.02 -8.01
N HIS A 452 26.76 -16.80 -8.79
CA HIS A 452 25.31 -16.95 -8.62
C HIS A 452 24.91 -18.20 -7.83
N THR A 453 23.78 -18.11 -7.11
CA THR A 453 23.15 -19.18 -6.34
C THR A 453 22.54 -20.28 -7.24
N PRO A 454 22.17 -21.46 -6.69
CA PRO A 454 21.41 -22.46 -7.45
C PRO A 454 20.09 -21.89 -7.98
N ALA A 455 19.30 -21.25 -7.12
CA ALA A 455 17.99 -20.69 -7.49
C ALA A 455 18.08 -19.66 -8.63
N TYR A 456 19.10 -18.79 -8.65
CA TYR A 456 19.30 -17.85 -9.75
C TYR A 456 19.61 -18.58 -11.07
N ILE A 457 20.55 -19.53 -11.06
CA ILE A 457 20.96 -20.26 -12.28
C ILE A 457 19.78 -21.05 -12.86
N GLU A 458 19.02 -21.78 -12.03
CA GLU A 458 17.81 -22.47 -12.47
C GLU A 458 16.80 -21.50 -13.12
N GLN A 459 16.49 -20.39 -12.45
CA GLN A 459 15.56 -19.38 -12.95
C GLN A 459 16.03 -18.76 -14.28
N GLN A 460 17.33 -18.51 -14.45
CA GLN A 460 17.85 -17.98 -15.71
C GLN A 460 17.76 -18.99 -16.85
N LEU A 461 18.07 -20.27 -16.61
CA LEU A 461 17.97 -21.31 -17.64
C LEU A 461 16.51 -21.51 -18.09
N TRP A 462 15.55 -21.51 -17.17
CA TRP A 462 14.13 -21.52 -17.51
C TRP A 462 13.70 -20.29 -18.30
N ALA A 463 14.09 -19.08 -17.88
CA ALA A 463 13.74 -17.85 -18.60
C ALA A 463 14.38 -17.76 -19.99
N PHE A 464 15.60 -18.28 -20.18
CA PHE A 464 16.20 -18.41 -21.52
C PHE A 464 15.41 -19.39 -22.38
N ARG A 465 15.01 -20.56 -21.85
CA ARG A 465 14.21 -21.56 -22.55
C ARG A 465 12.82 -21.04 -22.95
N ALA A 466 12.21 -20.24 -22.09
CA ALA A 466 10.91 -19.61 -22.30
C ALA A 466 10.94 -18.38 -23.23
N GLN A 467 12.14 -17.91 -23.63
CA GLN A 467 12.35 -16.60 -24.28
C GLN A 467 11.96 -15.38 -23.44
N GLU A 468 11.71 -15.53 -22.13
CA GLU A 468 11.50 -14.42 -21.18
C GLU A 468 12.79 -13.62 -20.93
N ARG A 469 13.95 -14.24 -21.18
CA ARG A 469 15.27 -13.59 -21.24
C ARG A 469 15.86 -13.74 -22.64
N MET A 470 15.73 -12.71 -23.46
CA MET A 470 16.22 -12.75 -24.86
C MET A 470 17.76 -12.92 -24.95
N ASN A 471 18.18 -14.05 -25.52
CA ASN A 471 19.54 -14.30 -26.01
C ASN A 471 19.55 -15.53 -26.94
N ASP A 472 19.87 -15.36 -28.22
CA ASP A 472 19.78 -16.44 -29.23
C ASP A 472 20.60 -17.68 -28.89
N ARG A 473 21.80 -17.51 -28.30
CA ARG A 473 22.70 -18.62 -27.96
C ARG A 473 22.14 -19.39 -26.77
N MET A 474 21.79 -18.70 -25.68
CA MET A 474 21.28 -19.32 -24.47
C MET A 474 19.87 -19.91 -24.65
N PHE A 475 19.00 -19.32 -25.49
CA PHE A 475 17.74 -19.94 -25.88
C PHE A 475 17.97 -21.29 -26.59
N GLN A 476 18.88 -21.32 -27.59
CA GLN A 476 19.24 -22.55 -28.29
C GLN A 476 19.88 -23.60 -27.37
N THR A 477 20.60 -23.20 -26.33
CA THR A 477 21.14 -24.11 -25.31
C THR A 477 20.02 -24.62 -24.40
N ALA A 478 19.28 -23.72 -23.75
CA ALA A 478 18.29 -24.06 -22.72
C ALA A 478 17.06 -24.82 -23.26
N THR A 479 16.70 -24.65 -24.54
CA THR A 479 15.66 -25.46 -25.19
C THR A 479 16.06 -26.93 -25.42
N ARG A 480 17.35 -27.27 -25.29
CA ARG A 480 17.84 -28.65 -25.42
C ARG A 480 18.04 -29.35 -24.07
N LEU A 481 17.94 -28.61 -22.96
CA LEU A 481 18.06 -29.16 -21.61
C LEU A 481 16.73 -29.79 -21.18
N GLU A 482 16.77 -30.94 -20.52
CA GLU A 482 15.64 -31.46 -19.77
C GLU A 482 15.46 -30.69 -18.45
N ALA A 483 14.29 -30.87 -17.80
CA ALA A 483 14.04 -30.23 -16.51
C ALA A 483 14.99 -30.73 -15.40
N GLN A 484 15.55 -31.93 -15.56
CA GLN A 484 16.58 -32.46 -14.66
C GLN A 484 17.94 -31.81 -14.93
N ASP A 485 18.37 -31.70 -16.19
CA ASP A 485 19.63 -31.03 -16.56
C ASP A 485 19.72 -29.60 -16.02
N ILE A 486 18.59 -28.86 -16.02
CA ILE A 486 18.53 -27.50 -15.47
C ILE A 486 18.80 -27.50 -13.96
N ALA A 487 18.21 -28.45 -13.21
CA ALA A 487 18.42 -28.59 -11.77
C ALA A 487 19.86 -29.06 -11.45
N ASP A 488 20.38 -30.02 -12.22
CA ASP A 488 21.74 -30.54 -12.10
C ASP A 488 22.79 -29.41 -12.31
N LEU A 489 22.62 -28.62 -13.38
CA LEU A 489 23.48 -27.47 -13.69
C LEU A 489 23.36 -26.34 -12.67
N ALA A 490 22.15 -26.09 -12.16
CA ALA A 490 21.90 -25.10 -11.12
C ALA A 490 22.61 -25.45 -9.81
N ALA A 491 22.49 -26.70 -9.34
CA ALA A 491 23.21 -27.19 -8.19
C ALA A 491 24.73 -27.17 -8.41
N TYR A 492 25.21 -27.55 -9.61
CA TYR A 492 26.63 -27.55 -9.95
C TYR A 492 27.27 -26.16 -9.89
N PHE A 493 26.72 -25.16 -10.60
CA PHE A 493 27.28 -23.80 -10.57
C PHE A 493 26.96 -23.09 -9.24
N GLY A 494 25.78 -23.32 -8.69
CA GLY A 494 25.30 -22.72 -7.46
C GLY A 494 26.14 -23.09 -6.24
N ASN A 495 26.51 -24.37 -6.07
CA ASN A 495 27.24 -24.84 -4.90
C ASN A 495 28.77 -24.74 -5.02
N ARG A 496 29.32 -24.32 -6.16
CA ARG A 496 30.75 -24.05 -6.31
C ARG A 496 31.14 -22.76 -5.60
N PRO A 497 32.35 -22.67 -5.00
CA PRO A 497 32.87 -21.43 -4.43
C PRO A 497 32.82 -20.30 -5.45
N ALA A 498 32.30 -19.15 -5.03
CA ALA A 498 32.30 -17.95 -5.85
C ALA A 498 33.74 -17.50 -6.11
N GLN A 499 34.01 -17.06 -7.33
CA GLN A 499 35.31 -16.56 -7.77
C GLN A 499 35.11 -15.28 -8.57
N ASP A 500 36.06 -14.38 -8.51
CA ASP A 500 36.01 -13.15 -9.29
C ASP A 500 36.21 -13.43 -10.78
N SER A 501 35.47 -12.69 -11.60
CA SER A 501 35.68 -12.62 -13.04
C SER A 501 37.08 -12.14 -13.36
N ARG A 502 37.63 -12.65 -14.46
CA ARG A 502 38.82 -12.06 -15.05
C ARG A 502 38.49 -10.67 -15.58
N MET A 503 39.20 -9.67 -15.08
CA MET A 503 39.01 -8.27 -15.47
C MET A 503 39.57 -7.99 -16.88
N PRO A 504 38.97 -7.06 -17.64
CA PRO A 504 39.50 -6.64 -18.93
C PRO A 504 40.84 -5.90 -18.78
N GLU A 505 41.66 -5.92 -19.84
CA GLU A 505 42.94 -5.23 -19.85
C GLU A 505 42.77 -3.71 -19.70
N GLY A 506 43.50 -3.11 -18.75
CA GLY A 506 43.42 -1.68 -18.45
C GLY A 506 42.34 -1.28 -17.43
N TYR A 507 41.63 -2.24 -16.84
CA TYR A 507 40.71 -1.99 -15.73
C TYR A 507 41.44 -1.48 -14.48
N ASP A 508 40.89 -0.43 -13.85
CA ASP A 508 41.41 0.16 -12.61
C ASP A 508 40.33 0.12 -11.49
N PRO A 509 40.47 -0.76 -10.49
CA PRO A 509 39.53 -0.89 -9.37
C PRO A 509 39.59 0.28 -8.38
N GLN A 510 40.49 1.27 -8.57
CA GLN A 510 40.60 2.47 -7.74
C GLN A 510 40.24 3.76 -8.50
N SER A 511 39.66 3.63 -9.70
CA SER A 511 39.25 4.75 -10.53
C SER A 511 38.14 5.63 -9.90
N GLU A 512 38.04 6.88 -10.34
CA GLU A 512 36.97 7.79 -9.89
C GLU A 512 35.57 7.24 -10.21
N GLY A 513 35.42 6.48 -11.31
CA GLY A 513 34.16 5.83 -11.68
C GLY A 513 33.71 4.77 -10.66
N VAL A 514 34.63 3.94 -10.17
CA VAL A 514 34.37 3.00 -9.06
C VAL A 514 33.91 3.75 -7.80
N SER A 515 34.50 4.91 -7.52
CA SER A 515 34.12 5.73 -6.36
C SER A 515 32.72 6.35 -6.50
N ARG A 516 32.31 6.75 -7.72
CA ARG A 516 30.93 7.22 -7.99
C ARG A 516 29.92 6.07 -8.00
N GLY A 517 30.32 4.91 -8.53
CA GLY A 517 29.51 3.70 -8.51
C GLY A 517 29.17 3.23 -7.10
N ALA A 518 30.12 3.37 -6.15
CA ALA A 518 29.91 3.08 -4.74
C ALA A 518 28.76 3.90 -4.14
N GLU A 519 28.70 5.19 -4.45
CA GLU A 519 27.64 6.09 -3.96
C GLU A 519 26.27 5.67 -4.50
N ILE A 520 26.18 5.39 -5.79
CA ILE A 520 24.94 4.94 -6.45
C ILE A 520 24.50 3.57 -5.93
N ALA A 521 25.43 2.64 -5.69
CA ALA A 521 25.09 1.31 -5.20
C ALA A 521 24.56 1.32 -3.75
N GLN A 522 25.09 2.21 -2.90
CA GLN A 522 24.67 2.36 -1.50
C GLN A 522 23.44 3.23 -1.30
N ASN A 523 23.29 4.32 -2.08
CA ASN A 523 22.28 5.36 -1.84
C ASN A 523 21.28 5.55 -3.00
N GLY A 524 21.53 4.92 -4.16
CA GLY A 524 20.71 5.07 -5.36
C GLY A 524 20.95 6.40 -6.09
N VAL A 525 19.95 6.82 -6.87
CA VAL A 525 19.87 8.18 -7.45
C VAL A 525 18.46 8.71 -7.16
N PRO A 526 18.22 9.29 -5.96
CA PRO A 526 16.88 9.67 -5.52
C PRO A 526 16.16 10.64 -6.46
N ASP A 527 16.88 11.62 -7.01
CA ASP A 527 16.34 12.60 -7.98
C ASP A 527 15.90 11.97 -9.31
N ALA A 528 16.37 10.76 -9.63
CA ALA A 528 15.98 9.97 -10.79
C ALA A 528 15.04 8.79 -10.45
N GLY A 529 14.63 8.65 -9.18
CA GLY A 529 13.79 7.54 -8.71
C GLY A 529 14.50 6.18 -8.64
N VAL A 530 15.83 6.15 -8.70
CA VAL A 530 16.62 4.90 -8.62
C VAL A 530 16.89 4.56 -7.14
N PRO A 531 16.46 3.38 -6.64
CA PRO A 531 16.78 2.94 -5.28
C PRO A 531 18.25 2.50 -5.16
N ALA A 532 18.73 2.33 -3.92
CA ALA A 532 20.04 1.76 -3.64
C ALA A 532 20.14 0.32 -4.19
N CYS A 533 21.16 0.03 -5.00
CA CYS A 533 21.33 -1.30 -5.60
C CYS A 533 21.49 -2.40 -4.53
N LEU A 534 22.12 -2.08 -3.40
CA LEU A 534 22.37 -3.02 -2.32
C LEU A 534 21.11 -3.46 -1.56
N SER A 535 19.95 -2.80 -1.71
CA SER A 535 18.69 -3.27 -1.12
C SER A 535 18.12 -4.51 -1.79
N CYS A 536 18.70 -4.95 -2.92
CA CYS A 536 18.33 -6.19 -3.62
C CYS A 536 19.56 -7.03 -4.01
N HIS A 537 20.69 -6.40 -4.32
CA HIS A 537 21.93 -7.06 -4.76
C HIS A 537 23.03 -7.14 -3.68
N GLY A 538 22.70 -6.85 -2.42
CA GLY A 538 23.60 -6.95 -1.27
C GLY A 538 23.75 -8.39 -0.74
N GLU A 539 24.71 -8.60 0.15
CA GLU A 539 25.03 -9.93 0.71
C GLU A 539 23.84 -10.58 1.41
N ALA A 540 23.29 -9.94 2.45
CA ALA A 540 22.13 -10.45 3.18
C ALA A 540 20.93 -10.72 2.25
N THR A 541 20.51 -9.74 1.46
CA THR A 541 19.34 -9.90 0.58
C THR A 541 19.55 -10.97 -0.50
N THR A 542 20.77 -11.24 -0.95
CA THR A 542 21.05 -12.35 -1.89
C THR A 542 21.39 -13.67 -1.22
N ALA A 543 21.32 -13.73 0.11
CA ALA A 543 21.17 -14.96 0.90
C ALA A 543 19.67 -15.26 1.11
N ASP A 544 18.90 -14.29 1.61
CA ASP A 544 17.47 -14.42 1.94
C ASP A 544 16.56 -14.54 0.70
N MET A 545 16.96 -13.90 -0.42
CA MET A 545 16.27 -13.96 -1.71
C MET A 545 17.27 -14.43 -2.78
N PRO A 546 17.56 -15.74 -2.84
CA PRO A 546 18.62 -16.28 -3.69
C PRO A 546 18.32 -16.12 -5.20
N ILE A 547 17.09 -15.77 -5.59
CA ILE A 547 16.74 -15.40 -6.98
C ILE A 547 17.26 -14.03 -7.43
N PHE A 548 17.82 -13.20 -6.55
CA PHE A 548 18.43 -11.95 -6.96
C PHE A 548 19.86 -12.18 -7.46
N ALA A 549 20.20 -11.50 -8.57
CA ALA A 549 21.52 -11.61 -9.18
C ALA A 549 22.59 -11.07 -8.22
N ARG A 550 23.48 -11.93 -7.73
CA ARG A 550 24.75 -11.51 -7.11
C ARG A 550 25.63 -10.83 -8.15
N LEU A 551 26.03 -9.59 -7.89
CA LEU A 551 26.76 -8.74 -8.84
C LEU A 551 28.24 -8.56 -8.50
N HIS A 552 28.64 -8.80 -7.24
CA HIS A 552 30.03 -8.67 -6.80
C HIS A 552 30.91 -9.72 -7.51
N GLY A 553 32.13 -9.34 -7.87
CA GLY A 553 33.06 -10.20 -8.61
C GLY A 553 32.62 -10.52 -10.05
N GLN A 554 31.57 -9.89 -10.59
CA GLN A 554 31.15 -10.08 -11.99
C GLN A 554 31.96 -9.19 -12.95
N ASN A 555 32.05 -9.55 -14.24
CA ASN A 555 32.83 -8.77 -15.21
C ASN A 555 32.15 -7.39 -15.48
N PRO A 556 32.90 -6.26 -15.46
CA PRO A 556 32.30 -4.93 -15.57
C PRO A 556 31.67 -4.67 -16.95
N VAL A 557 32.25 -5.20 -18.04
CA VAL A 557 31.71 -5.05 -19.40
C VAL A 557 30.40 -5.82 -19.54
N TYR A 558 30.30 -7.01 -18.92
CA TYR A 558 29.02 -7.73 -18.86
C TYR A 558 27.97 -6.96 -18.06
N LEU A 559 28.31 -6.44 -16.88
CA LEU A 559 27.39 -5.67 -16.04
C LEU A 559 26.88 -4.41 -16.75
N GLU A 560 27.78 -3.62 -17.36
CA GLU A 560 27.43 -2.43 -18.14
C GLU A 560 26.50 -2.81 -19.31
N HIS A 561 26.87 -3.81 -20.11
CA HIS A 561 26.07 -4.25 -21.25
C HIS A 561 24.69 -4.80 -20.82
N ARG A 562 24.57 -5.44 -19.65
CA ARG A 562 23.28 -5.86 -19.10
C ARG A 562 22.40 -4.67 -18.73
N LEU A 563 22.96 -3.66 -18.06
CA LEU A 563 22.23 -2.42 -17.74
C LEU A 563 21.85 -1.66 -19.01
N GLU A 564 22.71 -1.59 -20.02
CA GLU A 564 22.36 -1.01 -21.33
C GLU A 564 21.23 -1.78 -22.03
N THR A 565 21.26 -3.11 -21.99
CA THR A 565 20.19 -3.96 -22.55
C THR A 565 18.85 -3.65 -21.87
N PHE A 566 18.84 -3.61 -20.53
CA PHE A 566 17.64 -3.27 -19.77
C PHE A 566 17.15 -1.85 -20.10
N ALA A 567 18.06 -0.87 -20.24
CA ALA A 567 17.72 0.51 -20.59
C ALA A 567 17.10 0.65 -22.00
N GLN A 568 17.48 -0.21 -22.94
CA GLN A 568 17.02 -0.18 -24.34
C GLN A 568 15.75 -0.99 -24.60
N THR A 569 15.27 -1.78 -23.63
CA THR A 569 14.07 -2.60 -23.81
C THR A 569 12.82 -1.78 -23.53
N GLU A 570 11.99 -1.54 -24.55
CA GLU A 570 10.61 -1.08 -24.35
C GLU A 570 9.78 -2.20 -23.69
N ASN A 571 8.75 -1.83 -22.92
CA ASN A 571 8.11 -2.75 -21.97
C ASN A 571 7.55 -4.03 -22.63
N ASP A 572 7.61 -5.13 -21.86
CA ASP A 572 7.05 -6.48 -22.08
C ASP A 572 7.97 -7.61 -22.59
N GLU A 573 9.16 -7.37 -23.16
CA GLU A 573 10.00 -8.45 -23.75
C GLU A 573 11.24 -8.91 -22.96
N LEU A 574 11.56 -8.30 -21.82
CA LEU A 574 12.61 -8.81 -20.92
C LEU A 574 12.11 -8.87 -19.48
N TYR A 575 11.78 -10.08 -19.05
CA TYR A 575 11.67 -10.44 -17.64
C TYR A 575 10.71 -9.52 -16.87
N ALA A 576 9.40 -9.70 -17.03
CA ALA A 576 8.40 -8.93 -16.26
C ALA A 576 8.49 -9.11 -14.73
N LEU A 577 9.32 -10.07 -14.29
CA LEU A 577 9.82 -10.23 -12.91
C LEU A 577 11.12 -9.44 -12.63
N ASN A 578 11.35 -8.29 -13.28
CA ASN A 578 12.61 -7.56 -13.16
C ASN A 578 12.44 -6.03 -13.27
N PRO A 579 12.70 -5.27 -12.18
CA PRO A 579 12.61 -3.80 -12.22
C PRO A 579 13.78 -3.12 -12.92
N MET A 580 14.81 -3.86 -13.32
CA MET A 580 16.02 -3.28 -13.90
C MET A 580 15.78 -2.57 -15.23
N GLY A 581 14.67 -2.81 -15.94
CA GLY A 581 14.28 -2.04 -17.12
C GLY A 581 14.18 -0.54 -16.82
N GLU A 582 13.24 -0.16 -15.95
CA GLU A 582 13.02 1.24 -15.57
C GLU A 582 14.20 1.83 -14.78
N ILE A 583 14.80 1.07 -13.86
CA ILE A 583 15.99 1.50 -13.13
C ILE A 583 17.13 1.82 -14.09
N SER A 584 17.37 0.99 -15.11
CA SER A 584 18.46 1.22 -16.06
C SER A 584 18.16 2.34 -17.06
N LYS A 585 16.88 2.59 -17.39
CA LYS A 585 16.43 3.76 -18.17
C LYS A 585 16.67 5.07 -17.42
N ALA A 586 16.43 5.08 -16.10
CA ALA A 586 16.62 6.25 -15.25
C ALA A 586 18.09 6.62 -15.02
N LEU A 587 19.00 5.65 -15.06
CA LEU A 587 20.45 5.87 -15.03
C LEU A 587 20.96 6.46 -16.36
N SER A 588 21.89 7.41 -16.27
CA SER A 588 22.70 7.81 -17.43
C SER A 588 23.71 6.72 -17.83
N GLN A 589 24.28 6.80 -19.04
CA GLN A 589 25.28 5.83 -19.49
C GLN A 589 26.52 5.81 -18.59
N GLU A 590 27.00 6.98 -18.16
CA GLU A 590 28.12 7.08 -17.20
C GLU A 590 27.77 6.41 -15.87
N GLN A 591 26.56 6.64 -15.34
CA GLN A 591 26.14 6.00 -14.09
C GLN A 591 26.00 4.47 -14.20
N ARG A 592 25.57 3.93 -15.36
CA ARG A 592 25.57 2.49 -15.62
C ARG A 592 26.99 1.90 -15.64
N ALA A 593 27.94 2.59 -16.26
CA ALA A 593 29.35 2.20 -16.28
C ALA A 593 29.98 2.27 -14.87
N ASP A 594 29.70 3.34 -14.13
CA ASP A 594 30.21 3.56 -12.76
C ASP A 594 29.77 2.43 -11.81
N VAL A 595 28.48 2.06 -11.77
CA VAL A 595 28.02 0.95 -10.91
C VAL A 595 28.53 -0.41 -11.36
N ALA A 596 28.64 -0.63 -12.68
CA ALA A 596 29.20 -1.86 -13.23
C ALA A 596 30.68 -2.04 -12.83
N ALA A 597 31.47 -0.95 -12.88
CA ALA A 597 32.82 -0.93 -12.37
C ALA A 597 32.87 -1.15 -10.86
N TRP A 598 31.99 -0.50 -10.07
CA TRP A 598 32.02 -0.68 -8.62
C TRP A 598 31.73 -2.11 -8.18
N PHE A 599 30.68 -2.75 -8.71
CA PHE A 599 30.36 -4.15 -8.38
C PHE A 599 31.47 -5.11 -8.83
N ALA A 600 32.10 -4.86 -9.98
CA ALA A 600 33.26 -5.64 -10.44
C ALA A 600 34.51 -5.44 -9.56
N ALA A 601 34.65 -4.31 -8.88
CA ALA A 601 35.75 -4.05 -7.95
C ALA A 601 35.57 -4.72 -6.57
N GLN A 602 34.40 -5.29 -6.27
CA GLN A 602 34.17 -6.01 -5.02
C GLN A 602 34.48 -7.50 -5.18
N ASP A 603 35.07 -8.11 -4.15
CA ASP A 603 35.28 -9.56 -4.06
C ASP A 603 33.92 -10.29 -4.13
N ALA A 604 33.87 -11.43 -4.84
CA ALA A 604 32.67 -12.23 -5.00
C ALA A 604 32.08 -12.70 -3.66
N LEU A 605 30.77 -12.49 -3.47
CA LEU A 605 30.07 -12.80 -2.22
C LEU A 605 30.14 -14.29 -1.86
N SER A 606 30.40 -14.58 -0.59
CA SER A 606 30.42 -15.94 -0.05
C SER A 606 29.09 -16.65 -0.29
N LYS A 607 29.16 -17.92 -0.68
CA LYS A 607 27.99 -18.80 -0.84
C LYS A 607 27.72 -19.68 0.38
N THR A 608 28.68 -19.78 1.29
CA THR A 608 28.45 -20.36 2.62
C THR A 608 27.95 -19.27 3.55
N ALA A 609 26.89 -19.56 4.31
CA ALA A 609 26.44 -18.71 5.40
C ALA A 609 27.59 -18.40 6.37
N ALA A 610 27.58 -17.21 6.97
CA ALA A 610 28.49 -16.89 8.05
C ALA A 610 28.01 -17.55 9.35
N ASP A 611 28.87 -18.38 9.95
CA ASP A 611 28.65 -19.05 11.26
C ASP A 611 28.50 -18.07 12.44
#